data_AF-A0A948HL58-F1
#
_entry.id   AF-A0A948HL58-F1
#
_cell.length_a   1.000
_cell.length_b   1.000
_cell.length_c   1.000
_cell.angle_alpha   90.00
_cell.angle_beta   90.00
_cell.angle_gamma   90.00
#
_symmetry.space_group_name_H-M   'P 1'
#
loop_
_entity.id
_entity.type
_entity.pdbx_description
1 polymer ?
#
loop_
_entity_poly.entity_id
_entity_poly.type
_entity_poly.pdbx_seq_one_letter_code
_entity_poly.pdbx_strand_id
1 'polypeptide(L)'
;MRLFVIAAASLLAGCQSAAHKQNPPAPAVINAPVATYVPIDAALRKRCSWEREGKPSAVFEVSNGRKRCLLQYEAQLDGIDGTQGKPVPDGRE
;
A
#
# COMPACT_ATOMS: atom_id res chain seq x y z
N MET A 1 5.37 58.71 -46.47
CA MET A 1 4.79 58.33 -45.15
C MET A 1 3.80 57.16 -45.26
N ARG A 2 2.78 57.21 -46.11
CA ARG A 2 1.81 56.11 -46.31
C ARG A 2 2.43 54.76 -46.72
N LEU A 3 3.44 54.78 -47.60
CA LEU A 3 4.13 53.57 -48.06
C LEU A 3 4.90 52.84 -46.95
N PHE A 4 5.50 53.57 -46.01
CA PHE A 4 6.22 52.97 -44.88
C PHE A 4 5.26 52.30 -43.89
N VAL A 5 4.07 52.88 -43.69
CA VAL A 5 3.04 52.29 -42.81
C VAL A 5 2.48 51.00 -43.40
N ILE A 6 2.28 50.95 -44.72
CA ILE A 6 1.81 49.73 -45.41
C ILE A 6 2.88 48.63 -45.34
N ALA A 7 4.16 48.97 -45.56
CA ALA A 7 5.26 48.01 -45.45
C ALA A 7 5.45 47.47 -44.02
N ALA A 8 5.25 48.30 -43.01
CA ALA A 8 5.30 47.86 -41.61
C ALA A 8 4.12 46.93 -41.28
N ALA A 9 2.90 47.28 -41.71
CA ALA A 9 1.72 46.46 -41.44
C ALA A 9 1.78 45.09 -42.14
N SER A 10 2.33 45.00 -43.35
CA SER A 10 2.51 43.72 -44.05
C SER A 10 3.59 42.83 -43.39
N LEU A 11 4.61 43.42 -42.76
CA LEU A 11 5.61 42.67 -41.99
C LEU A 11 5.02 42.07 -40.70
N LEU A 12 4.11 42.76 -40.02
CA LEU A 12 3.46 42.22 -38.81
C LEU A 12 2.39 41.16 -39.10
N ALA A 13 1.78 41.16 -40.29
CA ALA A 13 0.79 40.15 -40.69
C ALA A 13 1.41 38.75 -40.95
N GLY A 14 2.74 38.63 -40.97
CA GLY A 14 3.47 37.38 -41.10
C GLY A 14 3.63 36.58 -39.80
N CYS A 15 3.32 37.15 -38.64
CA CYS A 15 3.35 36.44 -37.36
C CYS A 15 2.08 35.59 -37.17
N GLN A 16 2.03 34.47 -37.87
CA GLN A 16 1.02 33.44 -37.59
C GLN A 16 1.38 32.75 -36.27
N SER A 17 0.38 32.46 -35.43
CA SER A 17 0.56 31.67 -34.21
C SER A 17 1.24 30.35 -34.56
N ALA A 18 2.31 30.00 -33.82
CA ALA A 18 3.02 28.75 -34.03
C ALA A 18 2.03 27.57 -34.03
N ALA A 19 2.17 26.66 -35.00
CA ALA A 19 1.31 25.50 -35.11
C ALA A 19 1.31 24.72 -33.79
N HIS A 20 0.12 24.33 -33.32
CA HIS A 20 -0.02 23.59 -32.08
C HIS A 20 0.70 22.25 -32.20
N LYS A 21 1.82 22.08 -31.50
CA LYS A 21 2.58 20.83 -31.50
C LYS A 21 1.76 19.76 -30.79
N GLN A 22 1.22 18.81 -31.53
CA GLN A 22 0.58 17.63 -30.93
C GLN A 22 1.65 16.77 -30.26
N ASN A 23 1.50 16.58 -28.95
CA ASN A 23 2.29 15.60 -28.23
C ASN A 23 1.84 14.20 -28.68
N PRO A 24 2.79 13.25 -28.83
CA PRO A 24 2.41 11.86 -29.04
C PRO A 24 1.52 11.39 -27.87
N PRO A 25 0.62 10.42 -28.11
CA PRO A 25 -0.19 9.85 -27.04
C PRO A 25 0.71 9.33 -25.91
N ALA A 26 0.24 9.46 -24.67
CA ALA A 26 0.98 8.93 -23.53
C ALA A 26 1.28 7.44 -23.76
N PRO A 27 2.52 6.98 -23.48
CA PRO A 27 2.84 5.57 -23.58
C PRO A 27 1.93 4.78 -22.64
N ALA A 28 1.63 3.53 -23.02
CA ALA A 28 0.61 2.68 -22.43
C ALA A 28 0.52 2.79 -20.89
N VAL A 29 -0.71 2.92 -20.37
CA VAL A 29 -1.00 2.81 -18.94
C VAL A 29 -0.65 1.39 -18.50
N ILE A 30 0.41 1.25 -17.70
CA ILE A 30 0.74 -0.02 -17.05
C ILE A 30 -0.04 -0.06 -15.74
N ASN A 31 -0.97 -1.01 -15.62
CA ASN A 31 -1.63 -1.26 -14.34
C ASN A 31 -0.58 -1.76 -13.35
N ALA A 32 -0.25 -0.94 -12.36
CA ALA A 32 0.63 -1.35 -11.27
C ALA A 32 -0.14 -2.34 -10.37
N PRO A 33 0.44 -3.48 -9.99
CA PRO A 33 -0.20 -4.39 -9.06
C PRO A 33 -0.38 -3.69 -7.70
N VAL A 34 -1.63 -3.55 -7.27
CA VAL A 34 -1.94 -3.10 -5.91
C VAL A 34 -1.57 -4.23 -4.96
N ALA A 35 -0.71 -3.96 -3.98
CA ALA A 35 -0.33 -4.94 -2.98
C ALA A 35 -1.58 -5.44 -2.25
N THR A 36 -2.00 -6.66 -2.57
CA THR A 36 -3.11 -7.33 -1.88
C THR A 36 -2.52 -8.12 -0.74
N TYR A 37 -2.67 -7.63 0.48
CA TYR A 37 -2.18 -8.31 1.69
C TYR A 37 -3.06 -9.50 2.02
N VAL A 38 -2.45 -10.62 2.40
CA VAL A 38 -3.18 -11.79 2.91
C VAL A 38 -3.82 -11.40 4.25
N PRO A 39 -5.15 -11.49 4.41
CA PRO A 39 -5.79 -11.21 5.68
C PRO A 39 -5.38 -12.25 6.72
N ILE A 40 -4.89 -11.80 7.87
CA ILE A 40 -4.57 -12.67 9.01
C ILE A 40 -5.86 -12.97 9.78
N ASP A 41 -6.17 -14.26 9.94
CA ASP A 41 -7.30 -14.75 10.73
C ASP A 41 -7.35 -14.04 12.11
N ALA A 42 -8.54 -13.60 12.51
CA ALA A 42 -8.74 -12.95 13.80
C ALA A 42 -8.35 -13.84 14.99
N ALA A 43 -8.48 -15.17 14.87
CA ALA A 43 -8.05 -16.14 15.87
C ALA A 43 -6.53 -16.08 16.11
N LEU A 44 -5.74 -15.87 15.04
CA LEU A 44 -4.28 -15.74 15.10
C LEU A 44 -3.82 -14.42 15.73
N ARG A 45 -4.71 -13.42 15.81
CA ARG A 45 -4.44 -12.11 16.44
C ARG A 45 -5.02 -11.96 17.84
N LYS A 46 -5.63 -13.03 18.38
CA LYS A 46 -6.27 -12.99 19.70
C LYS A 46 -5.25 -12.77 20.80
N ARG A 47 -5.42 -11.71 21.59
CA ARG A 47 -4.54 -11.43 22.74
C ARG A 47 -4.85 -12.39 23.88
N CYS A 48 -3.80 -12.85 24.56
CA CYS A 48 -3.92 -13.60 25.81
C CYS A 48 -3.77 -12.66 27.01
N SER A 49 -4.55 -12.92 28.06
CA SER A 49 -4.47 -12.21 29.33
C SER A 49 -3.99 -13.16 30.42
N TRP A 50 -3.01 -12.73 31.20
CA TRP A 50 -2.57 -13.39 32.42
C TRP A 50 -2.20 -12.32 33.45
N GLU A 51 -2.31 -12.68 34.72
CA GLU A 51 -1.87 -11.82 35.83
C GLU A 51 -0.36 -11.62 35.72
N ARG A 52 0.11 -10.36 35.63
CA ARG A 52 1.55 -10.08 35.49
C ARG A 52 2.28 -10.20 36.82
N GLU A 53 1.65 -9.73 37.89
CA GLU A 53 2.20 -9.66 39.24
C GLU A 53 1.18 -10.23 40.21
N GLY A 54 1.62 -11.03 41.18
CA GLY A 54 0.74 -11.60 42.18
C GLY A 54 1.42 -11.62 43.54
N LYS A 55 0.64 -11.86 44.58
CA LYS A 55 1.19 -12.12 45.93
C LYS A 55 2.14 -13.33 45.85
N PRO A 56 3.16 -13.43 46.73
CA PRO A 56 4.05 -14.60 46.77
C PRO A 56 3.31 -15.95 46.91
N SER A 57 2.11 -15.95 47.51
CA SER A 57 1.25 -17.14 47.59
C SER A 57 0.65 -17.59 46.26
N ALA A 58 0.61 -16.73 45.24
CA ALA A 58 -0.02 -16.96 43.95
C ALA A 58 0.99 -17.29 42.82
N VAL A 59 2.25 -17.57 43.16
CA VAL A 59 3.33 -17.78 42.20
C VAL A 59 2.98 -18.85 41.16
N PHE A 60 2.32 -19.95 41.56
CA PHE A 60 1.94 -21.01 40.63
C PHE A 60 0.85 -20.58 39.64
N GLU A 61 -0.17 -19.86 40.09
CA GLU A 61 -1.24 -19.37 39.22
C GLU A 61 -0.72 -18.37 38.19
N VAL A 62 0.10 -17.41 38.65
CA VAL A 62 0.74 -16.40 37.79
C VAL A 62 1.66 -17.07 36.76
N SER A 63 2.51 -17.99 37.20
CA SER A 63 3.46 -18.69 36.32
C SER A 63 2.76 -19.58 35.30
N ASN A 64 1.72 -20.30 35.71
CA ASN A 64 0.91 -21.13 34.81
C ASN A 64 0.11 -20.27 33.83
N GLY A 65 -0.43 -19.14 34.27
CA GLY A 65 -1.07 -18.16 33.40
C GLY A 65 -0.13 -17.68 32.30
N ARG A 66 1.10 -17.27 32.69
CA ARG A 66 2.14 -16.85 31.74
C ARG A 66 2.50 -17.95 30.75
N LYS A 67 2.70 -19.19 31.22
CA LYS A 67 3.02 -20.33 30.35
C LYS A 67 1.93 -20.58 29.32
N ARG A 68 0.65 -20.59 29.71
CA ARG A 68 -0.47 -20.77 28.77
C ARG A 68 -0.51 -19.69 27.71
N CYS A 69 -0.29 -18.43 28.09
CA CYS A 69 -0.26 -17.34 27.13
C CYS A 69 0.94 -17.42 26.18
N LEU A 70 2.11 -17.83 26.65
CA LEU A 70 3.28 -18.03 25.79
C LEU A 70 2.99 -19.11 24.73
N LEU A 71 2.46 -20.26 25.14
CA LEU A 71 2.09 -21.34 24.22
C LEU A 71 1.05 -20.90 23.19
N GLN A 72 0.08 -20.06 23.59
CA GLN A 72 -0.88 -19.49 22.64
C GLN A 72 -0.19 -18.61 21.60
N TYR A 73 0.72 -17.72 22.02
CA TYR A 73 1.41 -16.83 21.10
C TYR A 73 2.33 -17.59 20.14
N GLU A 74 3.03 -18.64 20.61
CA GLU A 74 3.84 -19.51 19.77
C GLU A 74 2.97 -20.19 18.69
N ALA A 75 1.84 -20.79 19.07
CA ALA A 75 0.92 -21.40 18.11
C ALA A 75 0.32 -20.40 17.12
N GLN A 76 0.11 -19.15 17.54
CA GLN A 76 -0.36 -18.08 16.65
C GLN A 76 0.70 -17.68 15.63
N LEU A 77 1.97 -17.60 16.03
CA LEU A 77 3.09 -17.33 15.13
C LEU A 77 3.24 -18.46 14.10
N ASP A 78 3.19 -19.72 14.53
CA ASP A 78 3.23 -20.87 13.63
C ASP A 78 2.09 -20.84 12.60
N GLY A 79 0.87 -20.47 13.03
CA GLY A 79 -0.28 -20.31 12.14
C GLY A 79 -0.14 -19.14 11.15
N ILE A 80 0.50 -18.05 11.58
CA ILE A 80 0.83 -16.92 10.70
C ILE A 80 1.87 -17.37 9.66
N ASP A 81 2.93 -18.05 10.07
CA ASP A 81 3.98 -18.53 9.15
C ASP A 81 3.45 -19.54 8.12
N GLY A 82 2.43 -20.33 8.48
CA GLY A 82 1.73 -21.21 7.54
C GLY A 82 0.91 -20.49 6.45
N THR A 83 0.59 -19.20 6.65
CA THR A 83 -0.30 -18.41 5.79
C THR A 83 0.38 -17.20 5.13
N GLN A 84 1.24 -16.49 5.84
CA GLN A 84 2.05 -15.40 5.29
C GLN A 84 3.05 -15.96 4.27
N GLY A 85 3.12 -15.34 3.09
CA GLY A 85 4.03 -15.73 2.02
C GLY A 85 3.44 -16.65 0.95
N LYS A 86 2.21 -17.15 1.13
CA LYS A 86 1.48 -17.85 0.05
C LYS A 86 0.74 -16.81 -0.80
N PRO A 87 0.97 -16.74 -2.12
CA PRO A 87 0.22 -15.84 -2.97
C PRO A 87 -1.28 -16.18 -2.88
N VAL A 88 -2.10 -15.14 -2.77
CA VAL A 88 -3.57 -15.28 -2.84
C VAL A 88 -3.89 -15.95 -4.19
N PRO A 89 -4.63 -17.08 -4.22
CA PRO A 89 -5.03 -17.70 -5.48
C PRO A 89 -5.78 -16.67 -6.33
N ASP A 90 -5.29 -16.40 -7.54
CA ASP A 90 -5.94 -15.46 -8.46
C ASP A 90 -7.27 -16.10 -8.91
N GLY A 91 -8.40 -15.51 -8.49
CA GLY A 91 -9.74 -16.05 -8.69
C GLY A 91 -10.28 -15.90 -10.11
N ARG A 92 -9.45 -16.10 -11.14
CA ARG A 92 -9.92 -16.25 -12.53
C ARG A 92 -10.09 -17.72 -12.85
N GLU A 93 -11.32 -18.20 -12.69
CA GLU A 93 -11.87 -19.34 -13.43
C GLU A 93 -12.38 -18.88 -14.80
#